data_AF-A0A976CVQ8-F1
#
_entry.id   AF-A0A976CVQ8-F1
#
_cell.length_a   1.000
_cell.length_b   1.000
_cell.length_c   1.000
_cell.angle_alpha   90.00
_cell.angle_beta   90.00
_cell.angle_gamma   90.00
#
_symmetry.space_group_name_H-M   'P 1'
#
loop_
_entity.id
_entity.type
_entity.pdbx_description
1 polymer ?
#
loop_
_entity_poly.entity_id
_entity_poly.type
_entity_poly.pdbx_seq_one_letter_code
_entity_poly.pdbx_strand_id
1 'polypeptide(L)'
;MGFFILDFGFWIFFEEGEEFLFKAWMVVGTALGWVDMEMVLTIRENALPSTLRSVLAALRSQKLTVSHVAKNWGDWIHLEGCETVISIEVVRGLTSTATIEYAEDDSEDILPAIQRAFHKLGWVGMDEEGEYSLF
;
A
#
# COMPACT_ATOMS: atom_id res chain seq x y z
N MET A 1 -10.79 17.18 -20.55
CA MET A 1 -11.01 15.87 -21.22
C MET A 1 -9.69 15.39 -21.79
N GLY A 2 -9.03 14.47 -21.09
CA GLY A 2 -7.74 13.90 -21.48
C GLY A 2 -7.91 12.45 -21.91
N PHE A 3 -7.08 12.01 -22.86
CA PHE A 3 -7.09 10.65 -23.38
C PHE A 3 -5.76 10.00 -23.02
N PHE A 4 -5.80 8.80 -22.45
CA PHE A 4 -4.64 7.93 -22.34
C PHE A 4 -5.01 6.58 -22.96
N ILE A 5 -4.10 6.07 -23.78
CA ILE A 5 -4.20 4.76 -24.40
C ILE A 5 -3.41 3.82 -23.50
N LEU A 6 -4.08 2.85 -22.89
CA LEU A 6 -3.42 1.63 -22.43
C LEU A 6 -3.44 0.64 -23.60
N ASP A 7 -2.33 -0.03 -23.87
CA ASP A 7 -2.03 -0.82 -25.09
C ASP A 7 -2.97 -2.02 -25.38
N PHE A 8 -4.09 -2.18 -24.67
CA PHE A 8 -5.01 -3.33 -24.75
C PHE A 8 -6.44 -3.02 -25.24
N GLY A 9 -6.69 -1.84 -25.83
CA GLY A 9 -7.90 -1.61 -26.64
C GLY A 9 -9.22 -1.47 -25.87
N PHE A 10 -9.18 -1.20 -24.57
CA PHE A 10 -10.38 -0.92 -23.77
C PHE A 10 -10.64 0.60 -23.73
N TRP A 11 -11.83 1.03 -24.17
CA TRP A 11 -12.24 2.44 -24.14
C TRP A 11 -12.88 2.75 -22.79
N ILE A 12 -12.20 3.52 -21.95
CA ILE A 12 -12.78 4.01 -20.70
C ILE A 12 -13.00 5.52 -20.82
N PHE A 13 -14.24 5.94 -20.63
CA PHE A 13 -14.65 7.35 -20.61
C PHE A 13 -14.52 7.89 -19.18
N PHE A 14 -13.95 9.09 -19.00
CA PHE A 14 -13.68 9.64 -17.66
C PHE A 14 -14.07 11.13 -17.52
N GLU A 15 -14.71 11.46 -16.40
CA GLU A 15 -14.72 12.81 -15.80
C GLU A 15 -13.57 12.94 -14.77
N GLU A 16 -13.10 14.16 -14.56
CA GLU A 16 -11.80 14.54 -13.98
C GLU A 16 -11.44 13.93 -12.60
N GLY A 17 -10.19 13.46 -12.45
CA GLY A 17 -9.53 13.26 -11.15
C GLY A 17 -8.48 12.14 -11.12
N GLU A 18 -7.24 12.44 -10.70
CA GLU A 18 -6.19 11.43 -10.44
C GLU A 18 -6.65 10.33 -9.46
N GLU A 19 -7.53 10.70 -8.51
CA GLU A 19 -8.19 9.79 -7.57
C GLU A 19 -8.99 8.69 -8.25
N PHE A 20 -9.76 9.05 -9.29
CA PHE A 20 -10.63 8.12 -9.98
C PHE A 20 -9.84 7.13 -10.82
N LEU A 21 -8.77 7.60 -11.48
CA LEU A 21 -7.87 6.73 -12.24
C LEU A 21 -7.18 5.71 -11.35
N PHE A 22 -6.79 6.09 -10.14
CA PHE A 22 -6.14 5.18 -9.20
C PHE A 22 -7.13 4.17 -8.60
N LYS A 23 -8.31 4.62 -8.13
CA LYS A 23 -9.36 3.71 -7.66
C LYS A 23 -9.85 2.77 -8.76
N ALA A 24 -9.98 3.28 -10.00
CA ALA A 24 -10.32 2.45 -11.14
C ALA A 24 -9.21 1.45 -11.46
N TRP A 25 -7.93 1.86 -11.41
CA TRP A 25 -6.81 0.94 -11.61
C TRP A 25 -6.74 -0.14 -10.53
N MET A 26 -6.95 0.18 -9.25
CA MET A 26 -7.08 -0.82 -8.18
C MET A 26 -8.24 -1.78 -8.42
N VAL A 27 -9.46 -1.26 -8.65
CA VAL A 27 -10.65 -2.10 -8.87
C VAL A 27 -10.49 -2.97 -10.12
N VAL A 28 -9.94 -2.42 -11.19
CA VAL A 28 -9.69 -3.14 -12.45
C VAL A 28 -8.55 -4.15 -12.26
N GLY A 29 -7.48 -3.80 -11.54
CA GLY A 29 -6.37 -4.68 -11.23
C GLY A 29 -6.81 -5.89 -10.41
N THR A 30 -7.58 -5.69 -9.34
CA THR A 30 -8.19 -6.79 -8.57
C THR A 30 -9.16 -7.62 -9.43
N ALA A 31 -10.00 -6.98 -10.26
CA ALA A 31 -10.96 -7.69 -11.11
C ALA A 31 -10.31 -8.46 -12.27
N LEU A 32 -9.14 -8.03 -12.73
CA LEU A 32 -8.37 -8.67 -13.80
C LEU A 32 -7.29 -9.64 -13.28
N GLY A 33 -7.13 -9.77 -11.96
CA GLY A 33 -6.11 -10.64 -11.35
C GLY A 33 -4.69 -10.12 -11.57
N TRP A 34 -4.49 -8.80 -11.48
CA TRP A 34 -3.16 -8.15 -11.47
C TRP A 34 -2.72 -7.77 -10.05
N VAL A 35 -3.66 -7.74 -9.11
CA VAL A 35 -3.41 -7.64 -7.68
C VAL A 35 -3.84 -8.96 -7.07
N ASP A 36 -2.91 -9.89 -6.93
CA ASP A 36 -3.20 -11.23 -6.42
C ASP A 36 -3.26 -11.29 -4.90
N MET A 37 -2.68 -10.32 -4.20
CA MET A 37 -2.68 -10.30 -2.73
C MET A 37 -2.84 -8.90 -2.13
N GLU A 38 -3.88 -8.75 -1.31
CA GLU A 38 -4.08 -7.63 -0.41
C GLU A 38 -3.74 -8.07 1.02
N MET A 39 -2.93 -7.27 1.72
CA MET A 39 -2.59 -7.50 3.13
C MET A 39 -2.96 -6.29 3.97
N VAL A 40 -3.88 -6.49 4.92
CA VAL A 40 -4.27 -5.46 5.89
C VAL A 40 -3.39 -5.58 7.12
N LEU A 41 -2.80 -4.46 7.52
CA LEU A 41 -1.96 -4.33 8.70
C LEU A 41 -2.59 -3.34 9.69
N THR A 42 -2.51 -3.65 10.98
CA THR A 42 -2.96 -2.78 12.06
C THR A 42 -1.97 -2.72 13.22
N ILE A 43 -1.98 -1.62 13.96
CA ILE A 43 -1.32 -1.54 15.26
C ILE A 43 -2.15 -2.30 16.29
N ARG A 44 -1.50 -3.09 17.17
CA ARG A 44 -2.17 -3.70 18.32
C ARG A 44 -2.74 -2.64 19.24
N GLU A 45 -3.91 -2.89 19.84
CA GLU A 45 -4.61 -1.92 20.70
C GLU A 45 -3.76 -1.33 21.84
N ASN A 46 -2.76 -2.08 22.33
CA ASN A 46 -1.89 -1.67 23.42
C ASN A 46 -0.46 -1.30 22.99
N ALA A 47 -0.17 -1.26 21.69
CA ALA A 47 1.15 -0.90 21.18
C ALA A 47 1.34 0.63 21.14
N LEU A 48 2.60 1.05 21.17
CA LEU A 48 2.92 2.46 20.99
C LEU A 48 2.47 2.92 19.59
N PRO A 49 1.79 4.08 19.48
CA PRO A 49 1.36 4.57 18.19
C PRO A 49 2.57 4.82 17.30
N SER A 50 2.51 4.29 16.07
CA SER A 50 3.52 4.55 15.06
C SER A 50 3.26 5.90 14.41
N THR A 51 4.32 6.55 13.94
CA THR A 51 4.22 7.74 13.09
C THR A 51 4.50 7.36 11.65
N LEU A 52 3.98 8.13 10.69
CA LEU A 52 4.36 7.93 9.28
C LEU A 52 5.90 7.98 9.10
N ARG A 53 6.58 8.85 9.86
CA ARG A 53 8.04 8.94 9.83
C ARG A 53 8.73 7.64 10.29
N SER A 54 8.21 6.97 11.33
CA SER A 54 8.76 5.70 11.78
C SER A 54 8.48 4.57 10.79
N VAL A 55 7.31 4.57 10.14
CA VAL A 55 6.99 3.62 9.05
C VAL A 55 7.97 3.78 7.89
N LEU A 56 8.14 5.00 7.37
CA LEU A 56 9.09 5.28 6.29
C LEU A 56 10.54 4.93 6.67
N ALA A 57 10.94 5.20 7.92
CA ALA A 57 12.27 4.83 8.41
C ALA A 57 12.45 3.31 8.52
N ALA A 58 11.42 2.58 8.95
CA ALA A 58 11.46 1.13 9.03
C ALA A 58 11.57 0.48 7.64
N LEU A 59 10.78 0.95 6.66
CA LEU A 59 10.86 0.49 5.26
C LEU A 59 12.25 0.73 4.68
N ARG A 60 12.81 1.93 4.86
CA ARG A 60 14.19 2.26 4.43
C ARG A 60 15.24 1.39 5.11
N SER A 61 15.02 0.97 6.36
CA SER A 61 15.94 0.06 7.06
C SER A 61 16.00 -1.34 6.44
N GLN A 62 14.98 -1.72 5.65
CA GLN A 62 14.93 -2.95 4.86
C GLN A 62 15.51 -2.77 3.45
N LYS A 63 16.23 -1.67 3.21
CA LYS A 63 16.83 -1.30 1.92
C LYS A 63 15.80 -0.98 0.82
N LEU A 64 14.56 -0.69 1.20
CA LEU A 64 13.54 -0.22 0.28
C LEU A 64 13.68 1.29 0.08
N THR A 65 13.73 1.74 -1.17
CA THR A 65 13.65 3.16 -1.49
C THR A 65 12.18 3.56 -1.56
N VAL A 66 11.73 4.41 -0.63
CA VAL A 66 10.32 4.77 -0.48
C VAL A 66 10.06 6.26 -0.52
N SER A 67 8.97 6.63 -1.18
CA SER A 67 8.42 7.98 -1.23
C SER A 67 7.01 8.00 -0.68
N HIS A 68 6.64 9.08 0.02
CA HIS A 68 5.29 9.28 0.53
C HIS A 68 4.57 10.32 -0.31
N VAL A 69 3.32 10.03 -0.64
CA VAL A 69 2.42 10.92 -1.37
C VAL A 69 1.18 11.11 -0.50
N ALA A 70 0.95 12.35 -0.07
CA ALA A 70 -0.28 12.74 0.61
C ALA A 70 -1.25 13.37 -0.39
N LYS A 71 -2.50 12.92 -0.40
CA LYS A 71 -3.60 13.57 -1.11
C LYS A 71 -4.78 13.78 -0.15
N ASN A 72 -5.80 14.49 -0.61
CA ASN A 72 -7.02 14.75 0.15
C ASN A 72 -7.88 13.50 0.42
N TRP A 73 -7.62 12.39 -0.28
CA TRP A 73 -8.37 11.13 -0.19
C TRP A 73 -7.54 9.97 0.40
N GLY A 74 -6.33 10.24 0.93
CA GLY A 74 -5.49 9.24 1.58
C GLY A 74 -3.99 9.56 1.57
N ASP A 75 -3.21 8.64 2.11
CA ASP A 75 -1.74 8.68 2.12
C ASP A 75 -1.20 7.37 1.54
N TRP A 76 -0.23 7.48 0.62
CA TRP A 76 0.41 6.33 -0.03
C TRP A 76 1.91 6.36 0.16
N ILE A 77 2.48 5.17 0.20
CA ILE A 77 3.92 4.94 0.18
C ILE A 77 4.23 4.12 -1.08
N HIS A 78 5.01 4.70 -1.98
CA HIS A 78 5.49 4.04 -3.18
C HIS A 78 6.90 3.52 -2.96
N LEU A 79 7.16 2.32 -3.47
CA LEU A 79 8.48 1.70 -3.51
C LEU A 79 9.08 1.94 -4.91
N GLU A 80 10.29 2.49 -4.98
CA GLU A 80 10.94 2.78 -6.27
C GLU A 80 11.26 1.49 -7.02
N GLY A 81 10.83 1.40 -8.27
CA GLY A 81 11.05 0.23 -9.12
C GLY A 81 10.12 -0.95 -8.82
N CYS A 82 9.05 -0.71 -8.05
CA CYS A 82 8.04 -1.71 -7.71
C CYS A 82 6.65 -1.21 -8.07
N GLU A 83 5.75 -2.14 -8.40
CA GLU A 83 4.32 -1.85 -8.58
C GLU A 83 3.52 -2.02 -7.29
N THR A 84 4.09 -2.68 -6.27
CA THR A 84 3.54 -2.77 -4.92
C THR A 84 3.33 -1.38 -4.32
N VAL A 85 2.12 -1.13 -3.82
CA VAL A 85 1.75 0.13 -3.15
C VAL A 85 1.29 -0.16 -1.73
N ILE A 86 1.62 0.75 -0.82
CA ILE A 86 1.12 0.72 0.56
C ILE A 86 0.23 1.95 0.75
N SER A 87 -1.07 1.75 0.96
CA SER A 87 -1.93 2.80 1.49
C SER A 87 -1.88 2.77 3.02
N ILE A 88 -1.89 3.95 3.65
CA ILE A 88 -1.75 4.06 5.10
C ILE A 88 -2.67 5.14 5.65
N GLU A 89 -3.38 4.83 6.73
CA GLU A 89 -4.16 5.84 7.44
C GLU A 89 -3.22 6.73 8.26
N VAL A 90 -3.30 8.05 8.05
CA VAL A 90 -2.52 9.04 8.82
C VAL A 90 -3.46 10.06 9.46
N VAL A 91 -3.57 10.02 10.79
CA VAL A 91 -4.36 10.99 11.56
C VAL A 91 -3.43 11.78 12.47
N ARG A 92 -3.29 13.10 12.20
CA ARG A 92 -2.41 14.00 12.96
C ARG A 92 -0.96 13.49 13.06
N GLY A 93 -0.48 12.82 12.01
CA GLY A 93 0.87 12.26 11.92
C GLY A 93 1.07 10.88 12.57
N LEU A 94 0.02 10.36 13.22
CA LEU A 94 -0.02 8.98 13.73
C LEU A 94 -0.64 8.06 12.68
N THR A 95 -0.20 6.82 12.68
CA THR A 95 -0.66 5.77 11.78
C THR A 95 -1.33 4.66 12.57
N SER A 96 -2.36 4.04 12.02
CA SER A 96 -3.18 3.02 12.70
C SER A 96 -3.38 1.77 11.85
N THR A 97 -3.66 1.96 10.56
CA THR A 97 -3.96 0.89 9.61
C THR A 97 -3.22 1.14 8.30
N ALA A 98 -2.84 0.07 7.63
CA ALA A 98 -2.23 0.12 6.30
C ALA A 98 -2.73 -1.06 5.47
N THR A 99 -2.89 -0.86 4.18
CA THR A 99 -3.16 -1.91 3.21
C THR A 99 -1.99 -2.00 2.25
N ILE A 100 -1.46 -3.19 2.06
CA ILE A 100 -0.41 -3.50 1.09
C ILE A 100 -1.08 -4.20 -0.09
N GLU A 101 -0.97 -3.59 -1.26
CA GLU A 101 -1.38 -4.17 -2.53
C GLU A 101 -0.11 -4.67 -3.21
N TYR A 102 0.08 -5.99 -3.22
CA TYR A 102 1.27 -6.62 -3.79
C TYR A 102 1.10 -6.89 -5.28
N ALA A 103 2.12 -6.56 -6.06
CA ALA A 103 2.20 -6.88 -7.48
C ALA A 103 3.06 -8.14 -7.70
N GLU A 104 2.56 -9.12 -8.44
CA GLU A 104 3.28 -10.40 -8.64
C GLU A 104 4.61 -10.26 -9.38
N ASP A 105 4.72 -9.27 -10.27
CA ASP A 105 5.93 -9.00 -11.05
C ASP A 105 7.06 -8.37 -10.22
N ASP A 106 6.76 -7.93 -8.99
CA ASP A 106 7.79 -7.45 -8.07
C ASP A 106 8.65 -8.61 -7.55
N SER A 107 9.86 -8.26 -7.09
CA SER A 107 10.73 -9.25 -6.45
C SER A 107 10.05 -9.89 -5.25
N GLU A 108 10.15 -11.22 -5.13
CA GLU A 108 9.67 -12.02 -3.99
C GLU A 108 10.21 -11.53 -2.62
N ASP A 109 11.28 -10.72 -2.61
CA ASP A 109 11.86 -10.14 -1.40
C ASP A 109 11.11 -8.90 -0.89
N ILE A 110 10.24 -8.29 -1.70
CA ILE A 110 9.54 -7.02 -1.37
C ILE A 110 8.55 -7.24 -0.23
N LEU A 111 7.63 -8.19 -0.35
CA LEU A 111 6.61 -8.42 0.68
C LEU A 111 7.24 -8.83 2.04
N PRO A 112 8.20 -9.77 2.11
CA PRO A 112 8.93 -10.06 3.35
C PRO A 112 9.67 -8.85 3.93
N ALA A 113 10.23 -7.97 3.09
CA ALA A 113 10.87 -6.74 3.56
C ALA A 113 9.86 -5.78 4.18
N ILE A 114 8.69 -5.60 3.57
CA ILE A 114 7.61 -4.77 4.12
C ILE A 114 7.14 -5.35 5.46
N GLN A 115 6.87 -6.65 5.54
CA GLN A 115 6.41 -7.30 6.77
C GLN A 115 7.40 -7.14 7.92
N ARG A 116 8.71 -7.34 7.68
CA ARG A 116 9.75 -7.09 8.70
C ARG A 116 9.78 -5.65 9.18
N ALA A 117 9.55 -4.68 8.29
CA ALA A 117 9.49 -3.26 8.66
C ALA A 117 8.33 -2.98 9.61
N PHE A 118 7.13 -3.48 9.30
CA PHE A 118 5.93 -3.31 10.11
C PHE A 118 5.98 -4.11 11.43
N HIS A 119 6.50 -5.34 11.38
CA HIS A 119 6.72 -6.17 12.58
C HIS A 119 7.59 -5.46 13.61
N LYS A 120 8.68 -4.81 13.17
CA LYS A 120 9.59 -4.05 14.06
C LYS A 120 8.89 -2.89 14.78
N LEU A 121 7.80 -2.38 14.21
CA LEU A 121 6.99 -1.32 14.79
C LEU A 121 5.85 -1.86 15.67
N GLY A 122 5.74 -3.18 15.82
CA GLY A 122 4.70 -3.84 16.61
C GLY A 122 3.35 -3.97 15.90
N TRP A 123 3.33 -3.84 14.57
CA TRP A 123 2.13 -4.07 13.77
C TRP A 123 1.88 -5.56 13.59
N VAL A 124 0.62 -5.89 13.34
CA VAL A 124 0.13 -7.24 13.05
C VAL A 124 -0.62 -7.24 11.73
N GLY A 125 -0.70 -8.39 11.09
CA GLY A 125 -1.62 -8.59 9.98
C GLY A 125 -3.03 -8.89 10.48
N MET A 126 -4.01 -8.61 9.65
CA MET A 126 -5.42 -8.86 9.93
C MET A 126 -6.07 -9.60 8.76
N ASP A 127 -6.79 -10.67 9.04
CA ASP A 127 -7.59 -11.42 8.08
C ASP A 127 -8.96 -11.81 8.67
N GLU A 128 -9.66 -12.75 8.02
CA GLU A 128 -10.97 -13.25 8.46
C GLU A 128 -10.90 -14.04 9.79
N GLU A 129 -9.75 -14.62 10.13
CA GLU A 129 -9.53 -15.38 11.37
C GLU A 129 -9.05 -14.50 12.53
N GLY A 130 -8.51 -13.32 12.23
CA GLY A 130 -8.17 -12.30 13.21
C GLY A 130 -6.77 -11.73 13.02
N GLU A 131 -6.16 -11.33 14.14
CA GLU A 131 -4.80 -10.82 14.14
C GLU A 131 -3.78 -11.97 13.99
N TYR A 132 -2.82 -11.80 13.08
CA TYR A 132 -1.69 -12.72 12.92
C TYR A 132 -0.34 -11.99 13.01
N SER A 133 0.69 -12.72 13.45
CA SER A 133 2.03 -12.16 13.58
C SER A 133 2.69 -12.03 12.21
N LEU A 134 3.31 -10.89 11.98
CA LEU A 134 4.27 -10.69 10.90
C LEU A 134 5.60 -11.37 11.29
N PHE A 135 6.36 -11.86 10.31
CA PHE A 135 7.60 -12.62 10.49
C PHE A 135 8.87 -11.79 10.24
#